data_AF-A0A1D9GLV8-F1
#
_entry.id   AF-A0A1D9GLV8-F1
#
_cell.length_a   1.000
_cell.length_b   1.000
_cell.length_c   1.000
_cell.angle_alpha   90.00
_cell.angle_beta   90.00
_cell.angle_gamma   90.00
#
_symmetry.space_group_name_H-M   'P 1'
#
loop_
_entity.id
_entity.type
_entity.pdbx_description
1 polymer ?
#
loop_
_entity_poly.entity_id
_entity_poly.type
_entity_poly.pdbx_seq_one_letter_code
_entity_poly.pdbx_strand_id
1 'polypeptide(L)'
;MSGSETQYSQDAVSIEALQKENDLLKDQVDFFRSSAYQTALTGLVSKLVPWIGTAVCLWLVASSSVDIAGVLAGKETNAVIDFKTEMIGGLELSGEKAKEVIEAAGGYTIWQLIYSSALGWIFGIIGIMFGLKHRKLRKKAIESMSSRMEEYEQRVDPGRTSSGLDRTGDTHKRDK
;
A
#
# COMPACT_ATOMS: atom_id res chain seq x y z
N MET A 1 56.11 -16.04 -40.32
CA MET A 1 55.64 -14.82 -39.63
C MET A 1 54.29 -14.31 -40.18
N SER A 2 53.36 -15.20 -40.62
CA SER A 2 52.09 -14.80 -41.26
C SER A 2 50.84 -15.02 -40.40
N GLY A 3 51.01 -15.44 -39.13
CA GLY A 3 49.89 -15.81 -38.26
C GLY A 3 49.39 -14.72 -37.32
N SER A 4 50.11 -13.60 -37.19
CA SER A 4 49.75 -12.55 -36.24
C SER A 4 48.75 -11.53 -36.80
N GLU A 5 48.70 -11.31 -38.11
CA GLU A 5 47.82 -10.29 -38.72
C GLU A 5 46.34 -10.72 -38.74
N THR A 6 46.05 -12.03 -38.81
CA THR A 6 44.68 -12.54 -38.83
C THR A 6 44.01 -12.49 -37.45
N GLN A 7 44.79 -12.58 -36.36
CA GLN A 7 44.26 -12.50 -34.98
C GLN A 7 43.75 -11.08 -34.65
N TYR A 8 44.52 -10.04 -35.00
CA TYR A 8 44.09 -8.65 -34.77
C TYR A 8 42.79 -8.28 -35.51
N SER A 9 42.56 -8.86 -36.69
CA SER A 9 41.32 -8.62 -37.45
C SER A 9 40.10 -9.29 -36.81
N GLN A 10 40.25 -10.43 -36.13
CA GLN A 10 39.13 -11.07 -35.44
C GLN A 10 38.76 -10.33 -34.15
N ASP A 11 39.76 -9.86 -33.40
CA ASP A 11 39.52 -9.12 -32.15
C ASP A 11 38.81 -7.79 -32.43
N ALA A 12 39.17 -7.07 -33.49
CA ALA A 12 38.51 -5.82 -33.89
C ALA A 12 37.01 -6.01 -34.20
N VAL A 13 36.66 -7.09 -34.92
CA VAL A 13 35.26 -7.41 -35.25
C VAL A 13 34.45 -7.74 -33.99
N SER A 14 35.05 -8.42 -33.01
CA SER A 14 34.38 -8.72 -31.74
C SER A 14 34.10 -7.48 -30.90
N ILE A 15 35.01 -6.50 -30.91
CA ILE A 15 34.86 -5.25 -30.14
C ILE A 15 33.75 -4.38 -30.73
N GLU A 16 33.66 -4.27 -32.07
CA GLU A 16 32.59 -3.53 -32.73
C GLU A 16 31.21 -4.15 -32.46
N ALA A 17 31.12 -5.49 -32.48
CA ALA A 17 29.89 -6.20 -32.15
C ALA A 17 29.43 -5.92 -30.70
N LEU A 18 30.37 -5.95 -29.75
CA LEU A 18 30.10 -5.66 -28.34
C LEU A 18 29.72 -4.20 -28.09
N GLN A 19 30.31 -3.26 -28.82
CA GLN A 19 29.93 -1.84 -28.75
C GLN A 19 28.49 -1.63 -29.24
N LYS A 20 28.14 -2.25 -30.37
CA LYS A 20 26.78 -2.16 -30.92
C LYS A 20 25.72 -2.74 -29.98
N GLU A 21 26.03 -3.84 -29.30
CA GLU A 21 25.13 -4.42 -28.30
C GLU A 21 24.97 -3.51 -27.08
N ASN A 22 26.05 -2.90 -26.59
CA ASN A 22 25.99 -1.93 -25.50
C ASN A 22 25.16 -0.70 -25.85
N ASP A 23 25.26 -0.20 -27.07
CA ASP A 23 24.49 0.96 -27.51
C ASP A 23 22.99 0.63 -27.61
N LEU A 24 22.64 -0.57 -28.11
CA LEU A 24 21.26 -1.06 -28.10
C LEU A 24 20.69 -1.20 -26.67
N LEU A 25 21.50 -1.70 -25.74
CA LEU A 25 21.08 -1.82 -24.34
C LEU A 25 20.88 -0.45 -23.68
N LYS A 26 21.74 0.53 -23.97
CA LYS A 26 21.58 1.90 -23.47
C LYS A 26 20.29 2.54 -23.96
N ASP A 27 19.98 2.39 -25.25
CA ASP A 27 18.73 2.93 -25.81
C ASP A 27 17.49 2.32 -25.13
N GLN A 28 17.51 1.01 -24.82
CA GLN A 28 16.43 0.38 -24.06
C GLN A 28 16.32 0.92 -22.64
N VAL A 29 17.45 1.07 -21.93
CA VAL A 29 17.46 1.60 -20.57
C VAL A 29 16.95 3.05 -20.55
N ASP A 30 17.38 3.88 -21.49
CA ASP A 30 16.93 5.27 -21.60
C ASP A 30 15.46 5.37 -21.97
N PHE A 31 14.94 4.44 -22.80
CA PHE A 31 13.51 4.31 -23.05
C PHE A 31 12.72 4.01 -21.77
N PHE A 32 13.17 3.04 -20.96
CA PHE A 32 12.53 2.73 -19.66
C PHE A 32 12.68 3.85 -18.63
N ARG A 33 13.77 4.63 -18.72
CA ARG A 33 14.03 5.79 -17.87
C ARG A 33 13.28 7.04 -18.34
N SER A 34 12.76 7.04 -19.57
CA SER A 34 11.97 8.15 -20.09
C SER A 34 10.77 8.41 -19.17
N SER A 35 10.58 9.68 -18.83
CA SER A 35 9.54 10.13 -17.89
C SER A 35 8.12 9.74 -18.33
N ALA A 36 7.93 9.51 -19.64
CA ALA A 36 6.67 9.04 -20.21
C ALA A 36 6.30 7.63 -19.73
N TYR A 37 7.27 6.70 -19.68
CA TYR A 37 6.99 5.34 -19.22
C TYR A 37 6.66 5.30 -17.73
N GLN A 38 7.41 6.04 -16.92
CA GLN A 38 7.15 6.13 -15.48
C GLN A 38 5.79 6.76 -15.16
N THR A 39 5.39 7.80 -15.89
CA THR A 39 4.08 8.45 -15.71
C THR A 39 2.93 7.55 -16.17
N ALA A 40 3.10 6.80 -17.27
CA ALA A 40 2.12 5.81 -17.71
C ALA A 40 1.96 4.66 -16.70
N LEU A 41 3.07 4.10 -16.20
CA LEU A 41 3.05 3.04 -15.19
C LEU A 41 2.43 3.50 -13.88
N THR A 42 2.82 4.68 -13.37
CA THR A 42 2.23 5.22 -12.12
C THR A 42 0.75 5.53 -12.28
N GLY A 43 0.31 6.00 -13.45
CA GLY A 43 -1.10 6.16 -13.79
C GLY A 43 -1.88 4.84 -13.79
N LEU A 44 -1.27 3.76 -14.29
CA LEU A 44 -1.90 2.43 -14.33
C LEU A 44 -1.94 1.79 -12.93
N VAL A 45 -0.82 1.84 -12.19
CA VAL A 45 -0.73 1.31 -10.82
C VAL A 45 -1.68 2.03 -9.89
N SER A 46 -1.76 3.36 -9.94
CA SER A 46 -2.68 4.14 -9.10
C SER A 46 -4.15 3.82 -9.37
N LYS A 47 -4.50 3.44 -10.61
CA LYS A 47 -5.85 2.96 -10.93
C LYS A 47 -6.09 1.52 -10.45
N LEU A 48 -5.12 0.62 -10.54
CA LEU A 48 -5.29 -0.79 -10.17
C LEU A 48 -5.29 -1.05 -8.65
N VAL A 49 -4.48 -0.32 -7.88
CA VAL A 49 -4.35 -0.50 -6.42
C VAL A 49 -5.70 -0.52 -5.69
N PRO A 50 -6.66 0.42 -5.91
CA PRO A 50 -7.95 0.37 -5.23
C PRO A 50 -8.81 -0.84 -5.65
N TRP A 51 -8.72 -1.28 -6.90
CA TRP A 51 -9.47 -2.46 -7.37
C TRP A 51 -8.93 -3.75 -6.77
N ILE A 52 -7.60 -3.88 -6.64
CA ILE A 52 -6.98 -5.04 -5.98
C ILE A 52 -7.41 -5.08 -4.52
N GLY A 53 -7.37 -3.95 -3.81
CA GLY A 53 -7.84 -3.87 -2.42
C GLY A 53 -9.31 -4.27 -2.28
N THR A 54 -10.17 -3.75 -3.18
CA THR A 54 -11.61 -4.08 -3.18
C THR A 54 -11.85 -5.57 -3.48
N ALA A 55 -11.13 -6.13 -4.44
CA ALA A 55 -11.23 -7.55 -4.78
C ALA A 55 -10.78 -8.46 -3.62
N VAL A 56 -9.69 -8.11 -2.93
CA VAL A 56 -9.24 -8.82 -1.73
C VAL A 56 -10.26 -8.72 -0.60
N CYS A 57 -10.82 -7.53 -0.35
CA CYS A 57 -11.88 -7.36 0.64
C CYS A 57 -13.13 -8.20 0.30
N LEU A 58 -13.57 -8.18 -0.97
CA LEU A 58 -14.70 -8.99 -1.42
C LEU A 58 -14.40 -10.49 -1.30
N TRP A 59 -13.19 -10.91 -1.62
CA TRP A 59 -12.77 -12.30 -1.48
C TRP A 59 -12.75 -12.75 -0.01
N LEU A 60 -12.27 -11.91 0.91
CA LEU A 60 -12.31 -12.20 2.35
C LEU A 60 -13.74 -12.25 2.91
N VAL A 61 -14.62 -11.37 2.45
CA VAL A 61 -16.05 -11.41 2.83
C VAL A 61 -16.71 -12.67 2.25
N ALA A 62 -16.42 -13.01 1.00
CA ALA A 62 -16.94 -14.22 0.38
C ALA A 62 -16.44 -15.49 1.10
N SER A 63 -15.15 -15.60 1.40
CA SER A 63 -14.60 -16.76 2.09
C SER A 63 -15.16 -16.92 3.51
N SER A 64 -15.26 -15.83 4.28
CA SER A 64 -15.91 -15.87 5.60
C SER A 64 -17.41 -16.20 5.54
N SER A 65 -18.11 -15.82 4.47
CA SER A 65 -19.54 -16.14 4.33
C SER A 65 -19.82 -17.61 4.05
N VAL A 66 -18.89 -18.35 3.43
CA VAL A 66 -19.05 -19.80 3.17
C VAL A 66 -19.05 -20.57 4.49
N ASP A 67 -18.20 -20.18 5.44
CA ASP A 67 -18.16 -20.79 6.77
C ASP A 67 -19.42 -20.43 7.59
N ILE A 68 -19.91 -19.19 7.48
CA ILE A 68 -21.14 -18.75 8.18
C ILE A 68 -22.39 -19.43 7.59
N ALA A 69 -22.44 -19.68 6.28
CA ALA A 69 -23.55 -20.39 5.64
C ALA A 69 -23.64 -21.85 6.09
N GLY A 70 -22.50 -22.50 6.35
CA GLY A 70 -22.45 -23.83 6.97
C GLY A 70 -23.03 -23.84 8.40
N VAL A 71 -22.73 -22.79 9.18
CA VAL A 71 -23.25 -22.61 10.54
C VAL A 71 -24.75 -22.26 10.56
N LEU A 72 -25.25 -21.48 9.60
CA LEU A 72 -26.67 -21.12 9.48
C LEU A 72 -27.54 -22.24 8.87
N ALA A 73 -26.94 -23.15 8.09
CA ALA A 73 -27.64 -24.32 7.52
C ALA A 73 -27.97 -25.42 8.55
N GLY A 74 -27.81 -25.16 9.85
CA GLY A 74 -28.36 -25.99 10.92
C GLY A 74 -27.59 -27.28 11.23
N LYS A 75 -26.49 -27.57 10.53
CA LYS A 75 -25.72 -28.81 10.73
C LYS A 75 -24.65 -28.74 11.81
N GLU A 76 -24.21 -27.55 12.21
CA GLU A 76 -23.12 -27.32 13.19
C GLU A 76 -23.54 -26.35 14.32
N THR A 77 -24.76 -25.82 14.28
CA THR A 77 -25.19 -24.61 15.04
C THR A 77 -25.24 -24.80 16.56
N ASN A 78 -25.41 -26.04 17.05
CA ASN A 78 -25.42 -26.31 18.48
C ASN A 78 -24.03 -26.22 19.12
N ALA A 79 -22.94 -26.40 18.36
CA ALA A 79 -21.59 -26.35 18.92
C ALA A 79 -21.01 -24.92 18.96
N VAL A 80 -21.30 -24.08 17.95
CA VAL A 80 -20.63 -22.77 17.78
C VAL A 80 -21.25 -21.66 18.64
N ILE A 81 -22.56 -21.69 18.87
CA ILE A 81 -23.24 -20.69 19.71
C ILE A 81 -22.91 -20.90 21.20
N ASP A 82 -22.76 -22.15 21.64
CA ASP A 82 -22.29 -22.46 23.00
C ASP A 82 -20.85 -21.97 23.17
N PHE A 83 -19.98 -22.22 22.17
CA PHE A 83 -18.57 -21.82 22.16
C PHE A 83 -18.34 -20.30 22.23
N LYS A 84 -19.11 -19.49 21.50
CA LYS A 84 -18.97 -18.03 21.50
C LYS A 84 -19.49 -17.38 22.79
N THR A 85 -20.48 -18.01 23.43
CA THR A 85 -21.04 -17.54 24.71
C THR A 85 -20.12 -17.91 25.87
N GLU A 86 -19.49 -19.09 25.83
CA GLU A 86 -18.46 -19.49 26.79
C GLU A 86 -17.16 -18.68 26.64
N MET A 87 -16.76 -18.26 25.43
CA MET A 87 -15.52 -17.49 25.25
C MET A 87 -15.60 -16.03 25.73
N ILE A 88 -16.78 -15.40 25.65
CA ILE A 88 -16.99 -14.03 26.16
C ILE A 88 -17.23 -14.04 27.69
N GLY A 89 -17.86 -15.10 28.22
CA GLY A 89 -17.98 -15.33 29.67
C GLY A 89 -16.73 -15.96 30.33
N GLY A 90 -15.79 -16.45 29.52
CA GLY A 90 -14.67 -17.30 29.93
C GLY A 90 -13.31 -16.64 29.95
N LEU A 91 -13.22 -15.31 29.90
CA LEU A 91 -11.94 -14.63 30.17
C LEU A 91 -11.44 -14.85 31.62
N GLU A 92 -12.25 -15.49 32.48
CA GLU A 92 -11.89 -15.98 33.82
C GLU A 92 -11.75 -17.52 33.92
N LEU A 93 -11.74 -18.27 32.81
CA LEU A 93 -11.71 -19.73 32.86
C LEU A 93 -10.30 -20.30 33.06
N SER A 94 -10.08 -20.72 34.31
CA SER A 94 -9.14 -21.75 34.79
C SER A 94 -8.59 -22.67 33.70
N GLY A 95 -7.26 -22.75 33.62
CA GLY A 95 -6.49 -23.30 32.48
C GLY A 95 -6.66 -24.79 32.13
N GLU A 96 -7.50 -25.55 32.84
CA GLU A 96 -7.82 -26.93 32.47
C GLU A 96 -8.96 -27.03 31.46
N LYS A 97 -10.04 -26.26 31.62
CA LYS A 97 -11.18 -26.29 30.69
C LYS A 97 -10.85 -25.64 29.34
N ALA A 98 -9.97 -24.64 29.36
CA ALA A 98 -9.48 -24.00 28.13
C ALA A 98 -8.78 -25.02 27.20
N LYS A 99 -8.06 -26.02 27.74
CA LYS A 99 -7.37 -27.03 26.93
C LYS A 99 -8.35 -27.97 26.22
N GLU A 100 -9.40 -28.41 26.90
CA GLU A 100 -10.41 -29.32 26.34
C GLU A 100 -11.20 -28.64 25.21
N VAL A 101 -11.55 -27.37 25.40
CA VAL A 101 -12.22 -26.53 24.40
C VAL A 101 -11.32 -26.26 23.18
N ILE A 102 -10.01 -26.04 23.40
CA ILE A 102 -9.01 -25.88 22.33
C ILE A 102 -8.83 -27.16 21.51
N GLU A 103 -8.89 -28.33 22.15
CA GLU A 103 -8.72 -29.63 21.50
C GLU A 103 -9.99 -30.04 20.73
N ALA A 104 -11.17 -29.79 21.29
CA ALA A 104 -12.46 -30.07 20.67
C ALA A 104 -12.79 -29.15 19.48
N ALA A 105 -12.36 -27.88 19.51
CA ALA A 105 -12.59 -26.93 18.42
C ALA A 105 -11.70 -27.17 17.19
N GLY A 106 -10.81 -28.17 17.25
CA GLY A 106 -9.80 -28.45 16.24
C GLY A 106 -8.92 -27.22 16.04
N GLY A 107 -7.81 -27.12 16.78
CA GLY A 107 -6.99 -25.90 16.96
C GLY A 107 -6.68 -25.00 15.75
N TYR A 108 -6.96 -25.44 14.53
CA TYR A 108 -7.02 -24.64 13.30
C TYR A 108 -7.91 -23.38 13.39
N THR A 109 -9.08 -23.46 14.05
CA THR A 109 -10.05 -22.34 14.14
C THR A 109 -9.52 -21.19 15.00
N ILE A 110 -8.81 -21.48 16.10
CA ILE A 110 -8.27 -20.48 17.02
C ILE A 110 -7.10 -19.73 16.38
N TRP A 111 -6.22 -20.44 15.67
CA TRP A 111 -5.12 -19.80 14.94
C TRP A 111 -5.65 -18.83 13.88
N GLN A 112 -6.67 -19.19 13.11
CA GLN A 112 -7.27 -18.29 12.11
C GLN A 112 -7.89 -17.02 12.75
N LEU A 113 -8.53 -17.15 13.91
CA LEU A 113 -9.08 -16.00 14.63
C LEU A 113 -7.96 -15.05 15.12
N ILE A 114 -6.87 -15.61 15.66
CA ILE A 114 -5.71 -14.83 16.09
C ILE A 114 -5.02 -14.16 14.89
N TYR A 115 -4.86 -14.87 13.77
CA TYR A 115 -4.25 -14.30 12.56
C TYR A 115 -5.08 -13.17 11.96
N SER A 116 -6.39 -13.35 11.81
CA SER A 116 -7.29 -12.33 11.25
C SER A 116 -7.38 -11.09 12.15
N SER A 117 -7.48 -11.27 13.47
CA SER A 117 -7.47 -10.17 14.44
C SER A 117 -6.13 -9.42 14.43
N ALA A 118 -5.00 -10.11 14.45
CA ALA A 118 -3.67 -9.50 14.39
C ALA A 118 -3.47 -8.69 13.09
N LEU A 119 -3.89 -9.23 11.94
CA LEU A 119 -3.86 -8.51 10.68
C LEU A 119 -4.73 -7.24 10.72
N GLY A 120 -5.94 -7.33 11.29
CA GLY A 120 -6.81 -6.17 11.47
C GLY A 120 -6.14 -5.04 12.25
N TRP A 121 -5.47 -5.35 13.35
CA TRP A 121 -4.69 -4.37 14.12
C TRP A 121 -3.53 -3.78 13.34
N ILE A 122 -2.78 -4.61 12.59
CA ILE A 122 -1.67 -4.14 11.75
C ILE A 122 -2.19 -3.16 10.68
N PHE A 123 -3.24 -3.52 9.95
CA PHE A 123 -3.83 -2.64 8.94
C PHE A 123 -4.41 -1.36 9.55
N GLY A 124 -5.03 -1.45 10.73
CA GLY A 124 -5.51 -0.28 11.49
C GLY A 124 -4.38 0.69 11.82
N ILE A 125 -3.28 0.20 12.38
CA ILE A 125 -2.11 1.02 12.74
C ILE A 125 -1.47 1.64 11.49
N ILE A 126 -1.27 0.84 10.43
CA ILE A 126 -0.70 1.32 9.16
C ILE A 126 -1.57 2.41 8.54
N GLY A 127 -2.89 2.24 8.53
CA GLY A 127 -3.84 3.22 8.00
C GLY A 127 -3.78 4.55 8.74
N ILE A 128 -3.72 4.51 10.08
CA ILE A 128 -3.58 5.72 10.92
C ILE A 128 -2.25 6.43 10.63
N MET A 129 -1.13 5.68 10.62
CA MET A 129 0.19 6.26 10.33
C MET A 129 0.25 6.89 8.93
N PHE A 130 -0.33 6.21 7.93
CA PHE A 130 -0.41 6.72 6.57
C PHE A 130 -1.22 8.03 6.50
N GLY A 131 -2.39 8.08 7.16
CA GLY A 131 -3.21 9.28 7.24
C GLY A 131 -2.48 10.47 7.85
N LEU A 132 -1.74 10.25 8.95
CA LEU A 132 -0.94 11.29 9.60
C LEU A 132 0.20 11.80 8.70
N LYS A 133 0.92 10.90 8.01
CA LYS A 133 1.99 11.27 7.08
C LYS A 133 1.44 12.06 5.90
N HIS A 134 0.32 11.64 5.34
CA HIS A 134 -0.32 12.31 4.22
C HIS A 134 -0.83 13.71 4.60
N ARG A 135 -1.40 13.86 5.82
CA ARG A 135 -1.79 15.18 6.36
C ARG A 135 -0.59 16.13 6.45
N LYS A 136 0.56 15.65 6.92
CA LYS A 136 1.80 16.45 6.98
C LYS A 136 2.29 16.88 5.59
N LEU A 137 2.29 15.96 4.63
CA LEU A 137 2.71 16.25 3.25
C LEU A 137 1.80 17.29 2.58
N ARG A 138 0.47 17.16 2.77
CA ARG A 138 -0.49 18.15 2.27
C ARG A 138 -0.23 19.54 2.85
N LYS A 139 -0.02 19.64 4.17
CA LYS A 139 0.30 20.94 4.81
C LYS A 139 1.57 21.55 4.23
N LYS A 140 2.64 20.77 4.08
CA LYS A 140 3.91 21.24 3.51
C LYS A 140 3.76 21.68 2.05
N ALA A 141 2.96 20.97 1.26
CA ALA A 141 2.69 21.35 -0.12
C ALA A 141 1.86 22.65 -0.22
N ILE A 142 0.87 22.83 0.64
CA ILE A 142 0.09 24.08 0.71
C ILE A 142 1.02 25.24 1.12
N GLU A 143 1.84 25.04 2.15
CA GLU A 143 2.78 26.05 2.63
C GLU A 143 3.76 26.48 1.53
N SER A 144 4.33 25.54 0.78
CA SER A 144 5.27 25.86 -0.31
C SER A 144 4.61 26.52 -1.52
N MET A 145 3.34 26.21 -1.80
CA MET A 145 2.58 26.84 -2.88
C MET A 145 2.09 28.24 -2.47
N SER A 146 1.70 28.43 -1.22
CA SER A 146 1.17 29.70 -0.71
C SER A 146 2.18 30.84 -0.83
N SER A 147 3.45 30.60 -0.49
CA SER A 147 4.50 31.62 -0.58
C SER A 147 4.76 32.08 -2.01
N ARG A 148 4.73 31.14 -2.97
CA ARG A 148 4.86 31.46 -4.40
C ARG A 148 3.64 32.24 -4.89
N MET A 149 2.45 31.85 -4.45
CA MET A 149 1.21 32.51 -4.85
C MET A 149 1.16 33.95 -4.35
N GLU A 150 1.60 34.20 -3.11
CA GLU A 150 1.74 35.55 -2.55
C GLU A 150 2.73 36.40 -3.37
N GLU A 151 3.88 35.83 -3.76
CA GLU A 151 4.85 36.52 -4.61
C GLU A 151 4.28 36.86 -6.00
N TYR A 152 3.52 35.95 -6.61
CA TYR A 152 2.85 36.19 -7.89
C TYR A 152 1.73 37.23 -7.77
N GLU A 153 0.94 37.20 -6.69
CA GLU A 153 -0.11 38.19 -6.44
C GLU A 153 0.48 39.59 -6.27
N GLN A 154 1.55 39.76 -5.50
CA GLN A 154 2.22 41.06 -5.31
C GLN A 154 2.81 41.62 -6.60
N ARG A 155 3.29 40.75 -7.51
CA ARG A 155 3.82 41.16 -8.82
C ARG A 155 2.73 41.61 -9.79
N VAL A 156 1.54 41.00 -9.72
CA VAL A 156 0.43 41.28 -10.64
C VAL A 156 -0.43 42.44 -10.14
N ASP A 157 -0.73 42.48 -8.85
CA ASP A 157 -1.55 43.52 -8.22
C ASP A 157 -1.04 43.80 -6.78
N PRO A 158 -0.19 44.81 -6.60
CA PRO A 158 0.37 45.14 -5.29
C PRO A 158 -0.69 45.67 -4.29
N GLY A 159 -1.89 46.03 -4.76
CA GLY A 159 -3.01 46.45 -3.89
C GLY A 159 -3.86 45.28 -3.38
N ARG A 160 -3.65 44.05 -3.90
CA ARG A 160 -4.43 42.88 -3.52
C ARG A 160 -3.93 42.31 -2.19
N THR A 161 -4.80 42.32 -1.19
CA THR A 161 -4.57 41.59 0.06
C THR A 161 -4.99 40.13 -0.13
N SER A 162 -4.10 39.20 0.22
CA SER A 162 -4.42 37.78 0.20
C SER A 162 -5.58 37.49 1.15
N SER A 163 -6.30 36.38 0.92
CA SER A 163 -7.62 36.06 1.52
C SER A 163 -7.73 35.98 3.06
N GLY A 164 -6.75 36.46 3.82
CA GLY A 164 -6.71 36.38 5.29
C GLY A 164 -6.46 34.97 5.82
N LEU A 165 -6.25 33.99 4.93
CA LEU A 165 -5.84 32.65 5.31
C LEU A 165 -4.39 32.63 5.78
N ASP A 166 -4.11 31.87 6.83
CA ASP A 166 -2.75 31.64 7.30
C ASP A 166 -1.95 30.91 6.20
N ARG A 167 -0.62 30.99 6.24
CA ARG A 167 0.29 30.28 5.30
C ARG A 167 0.07 28.77 5.30
N THR A 168 -0.54 28.25 6.36
CA THR A 168 -0.90 26.83 6.48
C THR A 168 -2.26 26.47 5.87
N GLY A 169 -3.00 27.46 5.34
CA GLY A 169 -4.37 27.31 4.84
C GLY A 169 -5.44 27.16 5.94
N ASP A 170 -5.06 27.36 7.21
CA ASP A 170 -5.97 27.32 8.35
C ASP A 170 -6.55 28.75 8.58
N THR A 171 -7.81 28.85 9.04
CA THR A 171 -8.42 30.12 9.45
C THR A 171 -7.64 30.72 10.61
N HIS A 172 -7.36 32.03 10.55
CA HIS A 172 -6.63 32.70 11.60
C HIS A 172 -7.33 32.54 12.96
N LYS A 173 -6.57 32.26 14.03
CA LYS A 173 -7.13 32.05 15.37
C LYS A 173 -7.91 33.25 15.93
N ARG A 174 -7.73 34.43 15.35
CA ARG A 174 -8.47 35.66 15.72
C ARG A 174 -9.88 35.73 15.13
N ASP A 175 -10.18 34.94 14.10
CA ASP A 175 -11.49 34.93 13.42
C ASP A 175 -12.42 33.81 13.93
N LYS A 176 -12.07 33.15 15.03
CA LYS A 176 -12.91 32.17 15.73
C LYS A 176 -13.48 32.79 17.00
#